data_AF-A0A714VHM9-F1
#
_entry.id   AF-A0A714VHM9-F1
#
_cell.length_a   1.000
_cell.length_b   1.000
_cell.length_c   1.000
_cell.angle_alpha   90.00
_cell.angle_beta   90.00
_cell.angle_gamma   90.00
#
_symmetry.space_group_name_H-M   'P 1'
#
loop_
_entity.id
_entity.type
_entity.pdbx_description
1 polymer ?
#
loop_
_entity_poly.entity_id
_entity_poly.type
_entity_poly.pdbx_seq_one_letter_code
_entity_poly.pdbx_strand_id
1 'polypeptide(L)'
;MTGVTRQIGTVSAVDADRVQARVRLPECDNLRTNWLNVLQRNTQDNKDYWLPDVGEQVEVLLDANGEDGVILGAVYSDVDKPPFSDKNVRGTKYADGAEFSYNRATHTLTVRGGIERIVVEVAADISLKGKNLDLTGVTTINGPATLNGDLEINGSAHATGNIFADGQNSNHHSH
;
A
#
# COMPACT_ATOMS: atom_id res chain seq x y z
N MET A 1 32.31 13.20 23.87
CA MET A 1 31.35 12.92 22.78
C MET A 1 31.28 14.18 21.93
N THR A 2 31.59 14.06 20.64
CA THR A 2 31.25 15.10 19.65
C THR A 2 29.73 15.24 19.61
N GLY A 3 29.23 16.46 19.44
CA GLY A 3 27.79 16.73 19.41
C GLY A 3 27.12 16.14 18.17
N VAL A 4 25.82 15.86 18.26
CA VAL A 4 24.94 15.60 17.12
C VAL A 4 23.98 16.77 17.02
N THR A 5 23.73 17.26 15.81
CA THR A 5 22.78 18.35 15.58
C THR A 5 21.53 17.83 14.89
N ARG A 6 20.36 18.31 15.32
CA ARG A 6 19.10 18.12 14.60
C ARG A 6 18.94 19.28 13.63
N GLN A 7 18.69 18.98 12.37
CA GLN A 7 18.48 19.95 11.29
C GLN A 7 17.18 19.65 10.55
N ILE A 8 16.55 20.70 10.02
CA ILE A 8 15.37 20.60 9.15
C ILE A 8 15.79 21.00 7.74
N GLY A 9 15.34 20.26 6.75
CA GLY A 9 15.59 20.62 5.35
C GLY A 9 14.65 19.93 4.38
N THR A 10 14.88 20.17 3.10
CA THR A 10 14.04 19.65 2.02
C THR A 10 14.81 18.66 1.16
N VAL A 11 14.23 17.50 0.85
CA VAL A 11 14.84 16.50 -0.02
C VAL A 11 15.07 17.09 -1.41
N SER A 12 16.30 16.94 -1.91
CA SER A 12 16.78 17.53 -3.17
C SER A 12 17.18 16.50 -4.23
N ALA A 13 17.39 15.25 -3.81
CA ALA A 13 17.59 14.09 -4.68
C ALA A 13 17.45 12.81 -3.87
N VAL A 14 17.10 11.73 -4.55
CA VAL A 14 16.91 10.39 -3.99
C VAL A 14 17.73 9.39 -4.82
N ASP A 15 18.40 8.47 -4.14
CA ASP A 15 19.08 7.30 -4.71
C ASP A 15 18.36 6.06 -4.16
N ALA A 16 17.49 5.49 -4.99
CA ALA A 16 16.64 4.36 -4.61
C ALA A 16 17.44 3.07 -4.38
N ASP A 17 18.50 2.86 -5.15
CA ASP A 17 19.30 1.64 -5.08
C ASP A 17 20.11 1.56 -3.79
N ARG A 18 20.55 2.73 -3.28
CA ARG A 18 21.32 2.82 -2.03
C ARG A 18 20.47 3.17 -0.80
N VAL A 19 19.19 3.48 -0.99
CA VAL A 19 18.30 3.93 0.09
C VAL A 19 18.84 5.21 0.75
N GLN A 20 19.28 6.16 -0.09
CA GLN A 20 19.88 7.41 0.33
C GLN A 20 19.16 8.62 -0.26
N ALA A 21 19.26 9.76 0.41
CA ALA A 21 18.78 11.03 -0.12
C ALA A 21 19.76 12.17 0.20
N ARG A 22 19.62 13.28 -0.53
CA ARG A 22 20.33 14.53 -0.26
C ARG A 22 19.34 15.59 0.19
N VAL A 23 19.67 16.33 1.23
CA VAL A 23 18.80 17.36 1.80
C VAL A 23 19.41 18.74 1.58
N ARG A 24 18.58 19.74 1.27
CA ARG A 24 18.96 21.16 1.32
C ARG A 24 18.62 21.70 2.70
N LEU A 25 19.60 22.29 3.37
CA LEU A 25 19.49 22.84 4.72
C LEU A 25 19.44 24.38 4.63
N PRO A 26 18.25 25.01 4.74
CA PRO A 26 18.13 26.46 4.59
C PRO A 26 18.93 27.23 5.64
N GLU A 27 19.01 26.71 6.87
CA GLU A 27 19.73 27.32 7.98
C GLU A 27 21.27 27.25 7.85
N CYS A 28 21.77 26.45 6.90
CA CYS A 28 23.19 26.30 6.60
C CYS A 28 23.52 26.90 5.21
N ASP A 29 23.03 28.10 4.92
CA ASP A 29 23.20 28.79 3.62
C ASP A 29 22.78 27.92 2.42
N ASN A 30 21.63 27.22 2.57
CA ASN A 30 21.11 26.26 1.59
C ASN A 30 22.09 25.14 1.21
N LEU A 31 23.01 24.79 2.12
CA LEU A 31 23.94 23.67 1.96
C LEU A 31 23.17 22.42 1.52
N ARG A 32 23.70 21.77 0.49
CA ARG A 32 23.22 20.45 0.07
C ARG A 32 24.10 19.39 0.70
N THR A 33 23.52 18.54 1.54
CA THR A 33 24.24 17.46 2.22
C THR A 33 24.92 16.51 1.23
N ASN A 34 25.83 15.67 1.75
CA ASN A 34 26.22 14.44 1.08
C ASN A 34 25.00 13.47 1.00
N TRP A 35 25.19 12.32 0.37
CA TRP A 35 24.20 11.24 0.43
C TRP A 35 24.09 10.73 1.87
N LEU A 36 22.91 10.92 2.45
CA LEU A 36 22.59 10.45 3.80
C LEU A 36 21.69 9.22 3.71
N ASN A 37 21.91 8.28 4.62
CA ASN A 37 21.03 7.13 4.74
C ASN A 37 19.64 7.58 5.20
N VAL A 38 18.59 6.95 4.65
CA VAL A 38 17.21 7.15 5.11
C VAL A 38 16.88 6.07 6.14
N LEU A 39 16.43 6.49 7.32
CA LEU A 39 16.04 5.57 8.39
C LEU A 39 14.91 4.65 7.92
N GLN A 40 15.15 3.34 7.98
CA GLN A 40 14.14 2.32 7.69
C GLN A 40 13.64 1.67 8.99
N ARG A 41 12.39 1.16 8.97
CA ARG A 41 11.79 0.48 10.14
C ARG A 41 12.52 -0.83 10.50
N ASN A 42 13.02 -1.57 9.52
CA ASN A 42 13.81 -2.79 9.65
C ASN A 42 14.60 -3.04 8.34
N THR A 43 15.75 -3.73 8.40
CA THR A 43 16.68 -3.86 7.24
C THR A 43 17.35 -5.23 7.07
N GLN A 44 17.12 -6.19 7.98
CA GLN A 44 17.77 -7.50 7.93
C GLN A 44 16.85 -8.56 7.28
N ASP A 45 16.42 -9.59 8.02
CA ASP A 45 15.56 -10.65 7.48
C ASP A 45 14.16 -10.09 7.19
N ASN A 46 13.70 -9.16 8.03
CA ASN A 46 12.59 -8.27 7.72
C ASN A 46 13.16 -6.98 7.11
N LYS A 47 12.65 -6.59 5.94
CA LYS A 47 13.00 -5.34 5.26
C LYS A 47 11.75 -4.55 4.89
N ASP A 48 11.69 -3.31 5.35
CA ASP A 48 10.70 -2.32 4.95
C ASP A 48 11.40 -1.35 3.96
N TYR A 49 10.63 -0.81 3.01
CA TYR A 49 11.16 0.10 2.01
C TYR A 49 10.16 1.20 1.68
N TRP A 50 10.60 2.44 1.87
CA TRP A 50 10.09 3.63 1.20
C TRP A 50 11.14 4.74 1.31
N LEU A 51 11.03 5.76 0.46
CA LEU A 51 11.89 6.94 0.46
C LEU A 51 11.04 8.20 0.49
N PRO A 52 11.53 9.29 1.08
CA PRO A 52 10.86 10.58 0.99
C PRO A 52 10.90 11.10 -0.44
N ASP A 53 9.89 11.88 -0.82
CA ASP A 53 9.81 12.47 -2.16
C ASP A 53 10.73 13.69 -2.28
N VAL A 54 11.20 13.99 -3.50
CA VAL A 54 11.90 15.24 -3.77
C VAL A 54 10.96 16.41 -3.49
N GLY A 55 11.39 17.36 -2.66
CA GLY A 55 10.56 18.46 -2.18
C GLY A 55 9.93 18.24 -0.80
N GLU A 56 10.03 17.04 -0.23
CA GLU A 56 9.51 16.75 1.11
C GLU A 56 10.42 17.34 2.20
N GLN A 57 9.81 17.90 3.26
CA GLN A 57 10.54 18.41 4.42
C GLN A 57 10.87 17.27 5.38
N VAL A 58 12.13 17.13 5.74
CA VAL A 58 12.63 16.06 6.60
C VAL A 58 13.46 16.59 7.77
N GLU A 59 13.43 15.82 8.86
CA GLU A 59 14.32 15.97 10.01
C GLU A 59 15.57 15.11 9.81
N VAL A 60 16.74 15.70 10.04
CA VAL A 60 18.04 15.09 9.81
C VAL A 60 18.88 15.18 11.08
N LEU A 61 19.53 14.08 11.45
CA LEU A 61 20.62 14.11 12.43
C LEU A 61 21.92 14.16 11.67
N LEU A 62 22.73 15.17 11.98
CA LEU A 62 24.07 15.32 11.44
C LEU A 62 25.11 15.21 12.55
N ASP A 63 26.27 14.70 12.20
CA ASP A 63 27.45 14.75 13.07
C ASP A 63 27.89 16.20 13.34
N ALA A 64 28.94 16.36 14.17
CA ALA A 64 29.45 17.67 14.56
C ALA A 64 30.00 18.51 13.39
N ASN A 65 30.38 17.88 12.28
CA ASN A 65 30.94 18.54 11.10
C ASN A 65 29.89 18.80 10.02
N GLY A 66 28.69 18.20 10.13
CA GLY A 66 27.66 18.25 9.09
C GLY A 66 27.97 17.38 7.87
N GLU A 67 28.94 16.46 7.98
CA GLU A 67 29.46 15.68 6.85
C GLU A 67 28.71 14.36 6.65
N ASP A 68 28.37 13.70 7.75
CA ASP A 68 27.60 12.45 7.79
C ASP A 68 26.36 12.57 8.69
N GLY A 69 25.40 11.68 8.47
CA GLY A 69 24.13 11.73 9.16
C GLY A 69 23.08 10.75 8.64
N VAL A 70 21.88 10.89 9.20
CA VAL A 70 20.72 10.07 8.87
C VAL A 70 19.48 10.95 8.75
N ILE A 71 18.69 10.69 7.71
CA ILE A 71 17.37 11.27 7.54
C ILE A 71 16.41 10.43 8.39
N LEU A 72 15.79 11.04 9.40
CA LEU A 72 14.89 10.34 10.31
C LEU A 72 13.50 10.11 9.71
N GLY A 73 13.09 11.00 8.80
CA GLY A 73 11.76 11.03 8.19
C GLY A 73 11.21 12.45 8.14
N ALA A 74 9.93 12.56 7.81
CA ALA A 74 9.21 13.83 7.72
C ALA A 74 8.32 14.08 8.93
N VAL A 75 8.01 15.35 9.18
CA VAL A 75 7.05 15.80 10.19
C VAL A 75 6.02 16.66 9.48
N TYR A 76 4.74 16.33 9.65
CA TYR A 76 3.64 17.11 9.09
C TYR A 76 3.69 18.57 9.55
N SER A 77 3.19 19.46 8.70
CA SER A 77 3.18 20.90 8.91
C SER A 77 1.80 21.49 8.55
N ASP A 78 1.65 22.81 8.71
CA ASP A 78 0.45 23.50 8.26
C ASP A 78 0.26 23.46 6.73
N VAL A 79 1.37 23.27 6.00
CA VAL A 79 1.38 23.12 4.53
C VAL A 79 1.12 21.67 4.13
N ASP A 80 1.89 20.73 4.69
CA ASP A 80 1.75 19.30 4.45
C ASP A 80 0.99 18.63 5.60
N LYS A 81 -0.32 18.45 5.41
CA LYS A 81 -1.24 17.97 6.44
C LYS A 81 -1.35 16.45 6.43
N PRO A 82 -1.55 15.83 7.61
CA PRO A 82 -1.75 14.38 7.67
C PRO A 82 -2.96 13.95 6.83
N PRO A 83 -2.87 12.83 6.10
CA PRO A 83 -3.99 12.31 5.29
C PRO A 83 -5.11 11.71 6.15
N PHE A 84 -4.87 11.47 7.44
CA PHE A 84 -5.83 10.93 8.40
C PHE A 84 -5.83 11.77 9.68
N SER A 85 -7.01 12.00 10.27
CA SER A 85 -7.18 12.76 11.52
C SER A 85 -7.84 11.95 12.65
N ASP A 86 -7.88 10.62 12.53
CA ASP A 86 -8.43 9.69 13.52
C ASP A 86 -7.34 8.79 14.08
N LYS A 87 -7.15 8.82 15.41
CA LYS A 87 -6.16 7.99 16.14
C LYS A 87 -6.39 6.48 16.04
N ASN A 88 -7.54 6.05 15.51
CA ASN A 88 -7.86 4.65 15.27
C ASN A 88 -7.41 4.18 13.88
N VAL A 89 -6.99 5.10 13.01
CA VAL A 89 -6.56 4.80 11.66
C VAL A 89 -5.04 4.66 11.60
N ARG A 90 -4.57 3.58 10.99
CA ARG A 90 -3.21 3.44 10.48
C ARG A 90 -3.29 3.21 8.98
N GLY A 91 -2.60 4.01 8.17
CA GLY A 91 -2.63 3.85 6.72
C GLY A 91 -1.67 4.74 5.98
N THR A 92 -1.65 4.58 4.67
CA THR A 92 -0.84 5.34 3.71
C THR A 92 -1.76 5.81 2.57
N LYS A 93 -1.57 7.06 2.15
CA LYS A 93 -2.19 7.63 0.96
C LYS A 93 -1.10 8.04 -0.02
N TYR A 94 -1.24 7.67 -1.28
CA TYR A 94 -0.27 7.92 -2.34
C TYR A 94 -0.69 9.10 -3.21
N ALA A 95 0.25 9.67 -3.97
CA ALA A 95 0.04 10.86 -4.80
C ALA A 95 -1.01 10.65 -5.92
N ASP A 96 -1.18 9.40 -6.38
CA ASP A 96 -2.22 8.98 -7.33
C ASP A 96 -3.61 8.83 -6.68
N GLY A 97 -3.70 9.07 -5.36
CA GLY A 97 -4.93 8.92 -4.59
C GLY A 97 -5.21 7.50 -4.11
N ALA A 98 -4.33 6.53 -4.35
CA ALA A 98 -4.44 5.21 -3.75
C ALA A 98 -4.38 5.29 -2.22
N GLU A 99 -5.15 4.45 -1.55
CA GLU A 99 -5.23 4.38 -0.09
C GLU A 99 -5.18 2.92 0.38
N PHE A 100 -4.31 2.66 1.37
CA PHE A 100 -4.30 1.44 2.16
C PHE A 100 -4.39 1.81 3.64
N SER A 101 -5.50 1.50 4.31
CA SER A 101 -5.73 1.92 5.69
C SER A 101 -6.51 0.88 6.50
N TYR A 102 -6.24 0.81 7.80
CA TYR A 102 -7.00 0.02 8.76
C TYR A 102 -7.53 0.92 9.88
N ASN A 103 -8.84 0.88 10.13
CA ASN A 103 -9.48 1.54 11.26
C ASN A 103 -9.85 0.50 12.33
N ARG A 104 -9.20 0.58 13.50
CA ARG A 104 -9.41 -0.36 14.61
C ARG A 104 -10.70 -0.14 15.40
N ALA A 105 -11.37 1.00 15.24
CA ALA A 105 -12.65 1.27 15.88
C ALA A 105 -13.82 0.68 15.08
N THR A 106 -13.73 0.70 13.75
CA THR A 106 -14.75 0.11 12.85
C THR A 106 -14.39 -1.30 12.39
N HIS A 107 -13.20 -1.78 12.73
CA HIS A 107 -12.63 -3.07 12.29
C HIS A 107 -12.58 -3.21 10.77
N THR A 108 -12.22 -2.13 10.06
CA THR A 108 -12.28 -2.06 8.60
C THR A 108 -10.90 -1.87 8.00
N LEU A 109 -10.50 -2.79 7.11
CA LEU A 109 -9.41 -2.57 6.16
C LEU A 109 -10.00 -1.94 4.88
N THR A 110 -9.38 -0.87 4.40
CA THR A 110 -9.77 -0.15 3.18
C THR A 110 -8.63 -0.16 2.18
N VAL A 111 -8.94 -0.59 0.97
CA VAL A 111 -8.06 -0.57 -0.20
C VAL A 111 -8.85 0.07 -1.34
N ARG A 112 -8.53 1.32 -1.72
CA ARG A 112 -9.35 2.11 -2.66
C ARG A 112 -8.56 3.22 -3.36
N GLY A 113 -9.25 4.01 -4.19
CA GLY A 113 -8.71 5.22 -4.81
C GLY A 113 -8.01 4.92 -6.13
N GLY A 114 -6.83 5.52 -6.36
CA GLY A 114 -6.03 5.36 -7.58
C GLY A 114 -5.45 3.95 -7.84
N ILE A 115 -5.94 2.92 -7.15
CA ILE A 115 -5.47 1.54 -7.31
C ILE A 115 -6.07 0.95 -8.59
N GLU A 116 -5.25 0.79 -9.63
CA GLU A 116 -5.69 0.24 -10.91
C GLU A 116 -5.65 -1.30 -10.96
N ARG A 117 -4.77 -1.93 -10.18
CA ARG A 117 -4.58 -3.40 -10.19
C ARG A 117 -4.18 -3.92 -8.81
N ILE A 118 -4.81 -5.01 -8.39
CA ILE A 118 -4.42 -5.81 -7.23
C ILE A 118 -3.95 -7.18 -7.74
N VAL A 119 -2.75 -7.61 -7.35
CA VAL A 119 -2.20 -8.93 -7.66
C VAL A 119 -2.04 -9.69 -6.35
N VAL A 120 -2.61 -10.90 -6.28
CA VAL A 120 -2.50 -11.80 -5.12
C VAL A 120 -2.00 -13.15 -5.60
N GLU A 121 -0.73 -13.44 -5.34
CA GLU A 121 -0.05 -14.69 -5.70
C GLU A 121 0.45 -15.38 -4.45
N VAL A 122 0.18 -16.68 -4.30
CA VAL A 122 0.57 -17.49 -3.14
C VAL A 122 1.11 -18.84 -3.59
N ALA A 123 2.01 -19.43 -2.80
CA ALA A 123 2.63 -20.72 -3.13
C ALA A 123 1.72 -21.93 -2.85
N ALA A 124 0.75 -21.78 -1.96
CA ALA A 124 -0.18 -22.83 -1.58
C ALA A 124 -1.62 -22.36 -1.87
N ASP A 125 -2.37 -21.96 -0.85
CA ASP A 125 -3.80 -21.71 -0.97
C ASP A 125 -4.18 -20.28 -0.56
N ILE A 126 -5.20 -19.73 -1.24
CA ILE A 126 -5.91 -18.52 -0.82
C ILE A 126 -7.22 -18.94 -0.16
N SER A 127 -7.48 -18.45 1.06
CA SER A 127 -8.77 -18.64 1.75
C SER A 127 -9.46 -17.29 1.97
N LEU A 128 -10.56 -17.04 1.25
CA LEU A 128 -11.42 -15.87 1.43
C LEU A 128 -12.72 -16.28 2.12
N LYS A 129 -12.95 -15.78 3.35
CA LYS A 129 -14.12 -16.12 4.16
C LYS A 129 -14.75 -14.86 4.71
N GLY A 130 -16.05 -14.73 4.52
CA GLY A 130 -16.88 -13.66 5.04
C GLY A 130 -18.34 -14.10 5.03
N LYS A 131 -19.22 -13.33 5.66
CA LYS A 131 -20.66 -13.61 5.61
C LYS A 131 -21.17 -13.58 4.16
N ASN A 132 -20.69 -12.60 3.39
CA ASN A 132 -20.95 -12.43 1.97
C ASN A 132 -19.61 -12.13 1.28
N LEU A 133 -19.44 -12.66 0.06
CA LEU A 133 -18.39 -12.23 -0.86
C LEU A 133 -19.08 -11.56 -2.05
N ASP A 134 -18.80 -10.28 -2.26
CA ASP A 134 -19.33 -9.50 -3.38
C ASP A 134 -18.24 -9.38 -4.45
N LEU A 135 -18.53 -9.91 -5.64
CA LEU A 135 -17.64 -9.92 -6.80
C LEU A 135 -18.39 -9.28 -7.96
N THR A 136 -17.94 -8.08 -8.36
CA THR A 136 -18.51 -7.35 -9.48
C THR A 136 -17.49 -7.23 -10.61
N GLY A 137 -17.94 -7.45 -11.84
CA GLY A 137 -17.10 -7.41 -13.04
C GLY A 137 -16.95 -8.77 -13.71
N VAL A 138 -16.21 -8.81 -14.81
CA VAL A 138 -15.92 -10.05 -15.53
C VAL A 138 -15.07 -10.95 -14.63
N THR A 139 -15.59 -12.13 -14.34
CA THR A 139 -14.93 -13.13 -13.50
C THR A 139 -14.56 -14.35 -14.33
N THR A 140 -13.35 -14.85 -14.15
CA THR A 140 -12.87 -16.09 -14.80
C THR A 140 -12.31 -17.02 -13.74
N ILE A 141 -12.76 -18.28 -13.73
CA ILE A 141 -12.20 -19.35 -12.91
C ILE A 141 -11.54 -20.35 -13.85
N ASN A 142 -10.20 -20.35 -13.88
CA ASN A 142 -9.44 -21.23 -14.78
C ASN A 142 -9.36 -22.68 -14.27
N GLY A 143 -9.54 -22.88 -12.97
CA GLY A 143 -9.55 -24.18 -12.33
C GLY A 143 -10.97 -24.75 -12.18
N PRO A 144 -11.09 -25.98 -11.65
CA PRO A 144 -12.37 -26.53 -11.23
C PRO A 144 -13.03 -25.62 -10.18
N ALA A 145 -14.36 -25.50 -10.24
CA ALA A 145 -15.16 -24.79 -9.27
C ALA A 145 -16.16 -25.73 -8.59
N THR A 146 -16.37 -25.57 -7.30
CA THR A 146 -17.41 -26.26 -6.54
C THR A 146 -18.24 -25.22 -5.81
N LEU A 147 -19.56 -25.27 -6.01
CA LEU A 147 -20.52 -24.47 -5.25
C LEU A 147 -21.30 -25.42 -4.32
N ASN A 148 -21.22 -25.17 -3.02
CA ASN A 148 -21.93 -25.96 -2.00
C ASN A 148 -23.28 -25.32 -1.63
N GLY A 149 -23.91 -24.64 -2.58
CA GLY A 149 -25.18 -23.95 -2.45
C GLY A 149 -25.83 -23.75 -3.80
N ASP A 150 -26.97 -23.07 -3.82
CA ASP A 150 -27.72 -22.81 -5.04
C ASP A 150 -26.96 -21.86 -5.98
N LEU A 151 -27.10 -22.08 -7.28
CA LEU A 151 -26.56 -21.22 -8.33
C LEU A 151 -27.73 -20.58 -9.08
N GLU A 152 -27.83 -19.26 -9.01
CA GLU A 152 -28.73 -18.45 -9.84
C GLU A 152 -27.94 -17.77 -10.96
N ILE A 153 -28.40 -17.90 -12.19
CA ILE A 153 -27.79 -17.26 -13.37
C ILE A 153 -28.82 -16.34 -14.00
N ASN A 154 -28.64 -15.04 -13.81
CA ASN A 154 -29.41 -14.00 -14.50
C ASN A 154 -28.79 -13.73 -15.89
N GLY A 155 -28.91 -14.72 -16.78
CA GLY A 155 -28.29 -14.74 -18.09
C GLY A 155 -28.38 -16.13 -18.75
N SER A 156 -27.45 -16.42 -19.65
CA SER A 156 -27.36 -17.74 -20.29
C SER A 156 -26.17 -18.53 -19.74
N ALA A 157 -26.32 -19.84 -19.63
CA ALA A 157 -25.22 -20.76 -19.35
C ALA A 157 -24.83 -21.49 -20.66
N HIS A 158 -23.53 -21.53 -20.95
CA HIS A 158 -22.97 -22.33 -22.03
C HIS A 158 -21.96 -23.31 -21.45
N ALA A 159 -22.20 -24.61 -21.65
CA ALA A 159 -21.29 -25.67 -21.24
C ALA A 159 -20.87 -26.46 -22.48
N THR A 160 -19.56 -26.67 -22.63
CA THR A 160 -18.99 -27.51 -23.70
C THR A 160 -18.92 -28.99 -23.29
N GLY A 161 -19.07 -29.27 -21.99
CA GLY A 161 -19.15 -30.61 -21.42
C GLY A 161 -20.59 -31.03 -21.08
N ASN A 162 -20.70 -32.14 -20.35
CA ASN A 162 -21.99 -32.65 -19.91
C ASN A 162 -22.55 -31.83 -18.73
N ILE A 163 -23.87 -31.62 -18.73
CA ILE A 163 -24.61 -31.11 -17.59
C ILE A 163 -25.49 -32.26 -17.07
N PHE A 164 -25.24 -32.67 -15.83
CA PHE A 164 -26.03 -33.68 -15.14
C PHE A 164 -26.77 -33.03 -13.97
N ALA A 165 -28.00 -33.47 -13.73
CA ALA A 165 -28.76 -33.15 -12.55
C ALA A 165 -29.15 -34.46 -11.87
N ASP A 166 -28.86 -34.60 -10.58
CA ASP A 166 -29.34 -35.73 -9.78
C ASP A 166 -30.83 -35.56 -9.41
N GLY A 167 -31.30 -34.31 -9.40
CA GLY A 167 -32.69 -33.93 -9.10
C GLY A 167 -33.58 -33.75 -10.34
N GLN A 168 -34.79 -33.26 -10.11
CA GLN A 168 -35.74 -32.93 -11.19
C GLN A 168 -35.24 -31.75 -12.04
N ASN A 169 -35.43 -31.84 -13.34
CA ASN A 169 -35.24 -30.74 -14.28
C ASN A 169 -36.61 -30.35 -14.87
N SER A 170 -37.10 -29.15 -14.54
CA SER A 170 -38.33 -28.60 -15.11
C SER A 170 -38.01 -27.76 -16.35
N ASN A 171 -38.40 -28.25 -17.52
CA ASN A 171 -38.31 -27.51 -18.78
C ASN A 171 -39.55 -26.62 -18.98
N HIS A 172 -39.66 -25.51 -18.25
CA HIS A 172 -40.74 -24.56 -18.53
C HIS A 172 -40.37 -23.69 -19.73
N HIS A 173 -40.77 -24.13 -20.93
CA HIS A 173 -40.82 -23.28 -22.11
C HIS A 173 -42.28 -23.12 -22.54
N SER A 174 -42.66 -21.89 -22.85
CA SER A 174 -43.92 -21.59 -23.53
C SER A 174 -43.69 -21.71 -25.04
N HIS A 175 -44.52 -22.51 -25.72
CA HIS A 175 -44.58 -22.59 -27.18
C HIS A 175 -45.04 -21.26 -27.80
#